data_AF-A0LH84-F1
#
_entry.id   AF-A0LH84-F1
#
_cell.length_a   1.000
_cell.length_b   1.000
_cell.length_c   1.000
_cell.angle_alpha   90.00
_cell.angle_beta   90.00
_cell.angle_gamma   90.00
#
_symmetry.space_group_name_H-M   'P 1'
#
loop_
_entity.id
_entity.type
_entity.pdbx_description
1 polymer ?
#
loop_
_entity_poly.entity_id
_entity_poly.type
_entity_poly.pdbx_seq_one_letter_code
_entity_poly.pdbx_strand_id
1 'polypeptide(L)'
;MSNSLQSSIHHNSPESRIRYGSLKSPVCSSHGRPDGAPKPPWDRHNSPDPPVCLNRLESRACFKRPKWPTCFRRLKPLIGCNPLVPLLCCAGLLLCLAAPVYGTPSDDPEVLAHRGKPIAGEGTEMPVLTLARPEGGWTTSMQVEVAGSCSDPTADPIAANINGVRYYIRTKDGRFSRKFPAARGRNTVIVECANKAGVARATASVEAMINPIPLKVVLTSDTDSVYTDLHVYEPDKTHVYWAKTDSPSGGLFFLNQQDGSFDLAGFGPYIYAHPAPPAGVFRIDVNYWPGGAVQHTLANLDIITDEGLPSESRKRVRTPLARPGETRTLAYVVIRGNNQAPRIYVPSQDPESDMPPEVVEYKRRGEPREEDEYAYLAPSDERAVRESVTRLALFQARKLSRRWEERQRDCSGLVRFAYREAIEVRSPKQQQKLGIPATLHLPPVSPLSRRLFPRYPFIWQTGYESDGKPRFGPFADAETLVGFNFRKKARSLDAASSGDLLVFRKSFEDDQPYHLMIFVEDRPENLAVYHNGERGEEAQVRVVRMSDLMRSPDPVWLPGADNPHFLGVYEWNRIKPGNRKTS
;
A
#
# COMPACT_ATOMS: atom_id res chain seq x y z
N MET A 1 -56.70 35.79 2.56
CA MET A 1 -57.23 36.02 1.20
C MET A 1 -56.83 34.82 0.35
N SER A 2 -57.77 33.88 0.19
CA SER A 2 -58.11 33.16 -1.04
C SER A 2 -57.11 33.22 -2.22
N ASN A 3 -56.58 32.08 -2.67
CA ASN A 3 -57.29 31.27 -3.66
C ASN A 3 -56.61 29.92 -3.96
N SER A 4 -57.49 28.95 -4.14
CA SER A 4 -57.34 27.56 -4.58
C SER A 4 -56.85 27.41 -6.02
N LEU A 5 -56.35 26.22 -6.38
CA LEU A 5 -57.04 25.34 -7.35
C LEU A 5 -56.45 23.93 -7.40
N GLN A 6 -57.37 22.98 -7.30
CA GLN A 6 -57.23 21.53 -7.51
C GLN A 6 -57.00 21.20 -8.99
N SER A 7 -56.36 20.06 -9.29
CA SER A 7 -57.03 19.02 -10.07
C SER A 7 -56.41 17.63 -9.86
N SER A 8 -57.30 16.70 -9.56
CA SER A 8 -57.19 15.24 -9.56
C SER A 8 -57.40 14.68 -10.97
N ILE A 9 -56.97 13.43 -11.25
CA ILE A 9 -57.77 12.39 -11.93
C ILE A 9 -57.07 11.01 -11.89
N HIS A 10 -57.95 10.00 -11.87
CA HIS A 10 -57.88 8.58 -11.54
C HIS A 10 -57.38 7.58 -12.60
N HIS A 11 -57.28 6.32 -12.12
CA HIS A 11 -57.55 5.02 -12.78
C HIS A 11 -56.37 4.35 -13.53
N ASN A 12 -56.13 3.04 -13.52
CA ASN A 12 -56.81 1.84 -13.01
C ASN A 12 -55.83 0.64 -13.17
N SER A 13 -55.85 -0.36 -12.27
CA SER A 13 -55.40 -1.74 -12.59
C SER A 13 -56.44 -2.45 -13.49
N PRO A 14 -56.14 -3.60 -14.12
CA PRO A 14 -56.35 -4.88 -13.44
C PRO A 14 -55.44 -6.06 -13.87
N GLU A 15 -55.67 -7.15 -13.12
CA GLU A 15 -55.13 -8.50 -13.10
C GLU A 15 -55.15 -9.30 -14.43
N SER A 16 -54.35 -10.38 -14.49
CA SER A 16 -54.88 -11.69 -14.94
C SER A 16 -54.01 -12.87 -14.49
N ARG A 17 -54.67 -13.82 -13.81
CA ARG A 17 -54.29 -15.24 -13.63
C ARG A 17 -54.83 -16.04 -14.81
N ILE A 18 -54.12 -17.05 -15.33
CA ILE A 18 -54.71 -18.32 -15.86
C ILE A 18 -53.75 -19.51 -15.61
N ARG A 19 -54.35 -20.67 -15.28
CA ARG A 19 -53.76 -22.00 -15.00
C ARG A 19 -53.77 -22.95 -16.22
N TYR A 20 -53.06 -24.07 -16.03
CA TYR A 20 -53.28 -25.46 -16.52
C TYR A 20 -52.75 -25.90 -17.89
N GLY A 21 -52.11 -27.08 -17.90
CA GLY A 21 -51.82 -27.88 -19.09
C GLY A 21 -50.81 -29.02 -18.86
N SER A 22 -51.30 -30.17 -18.38
CA SER A 22 -50.62 -31.48 -18.41
C SER A 22 -50.64 -32.05 -19.84
N LEU A 23 -49.64 -32.87 -20.24
CA LEU A 23 -49.83 -34.18 -20.91
C LEU A 23 -48.51 -34.80 -21.44
N LYS A 24 -48.26 -36.02 -20.95
CA LYS A 24 -47.80 -37.27 -21.61
C LYS A 24 -46.39 -37.44 -22.22
N SER A 25 -45.79 -38.53 -21.76
CA SER A 25 -44.69 -39.37 -22.26
C SER A 25 -44.89 -39.91 -23.70
N PRO A 26 -43.86 -40.54 -24.29
CA PRO A 26 -43.73 -42.01 -24.18
C PRO A 26 -42.31 -42.59 -23.99
N VAL A 27 -42.28 -43.59 -23.10
CA VAL A 27 -41.65 -44.93 -23.11
C VAL A 27 -40.75 -45.35 -24.30
N CYS A 28 -39.54 -45.86 -23.98
CA CYS A 28 -39.01 -47.23 -24.24
C CYS A 28 -37.51 -47.28 -23.86
N SER A 29 -37.14 -48.00 -22.79
CA SER A 29 -36.61 -49.38 -22.80
C SER A 29 -35.19 -49.46 -23.41
N SER A 30 -34.13 -49.99 -22.79
CA SER A 30 -34.03 -51.04 -21.77
C SER A 30 -32.55 -51.34 -21.47
N HIS A 31 -32.32 -52.09 -20.38
CA HIS A 31 -31.16 -52.92 -19.99
C HIS A 31 -30.26 -52.42 -18.84
N GLY A 32 -30.55 -52.95 -17.65
CA GLY A 32 -29.58 -53.76 -16.90
C GLY A 32 -28.73 -53.07 -15.83
N ARG A 33 -29.28 -52.95 -14.62
CA ARG A 33 -28.56 -53.11 -13.34
C ARG A 33 -28.53 -54.62 -12.98
N PRO A 34 -27.79 -55.15 -11.97
CA PRO A 34 -27.42 -54.51 -10.68
C PRO A 34 -26.01 -54.83 -10.14
N ASP A 35 -25.42 -53.91 -9.36
CA ASP A 35 -25.22 -53.92 -7.89
C ASP A 35 -24.10 -54.85 -7.35
N GLY A 36 -23.31 -54.33 -6.41
CA GLY A 36 -22.60 -55.16 -5.43
C GLY A 36 -21.15 -54.74 -5.12
N ALA A 37 -20.97 -53.78 -4.20
CA ALA A 37 -19.74 -53.69 -3.38
C ALA A 37 -19.92 -54.57 -2.11
N PRO A 38 -18.91 -54.79 -1.21
CA PRO A 38 -17.47 -54.49 -1.23
C PRO A 38 -16.56 -55.67 -0.76
N LYS A 39 -15.21 -55.57 -0.93
CA LYS A 39 -14.16 -55.74 0.14
C LYS A 39 -12.72 -55.84 -0.42
N PRO A 40 -11.71 -55.23 0.24
CA PRO A 40 -10.25 -55.44 0.06
C PRO A 40 -9.78 -56.66 0.91
N PRO A 41 -8.51 -57.14 0.93
CA PRO A 41 -7.21 -56.44 0.86
C PRO A 41 -6.13 -57.18 0.02
N TRP A 42 -4.87 -56.72 0.01
CA TRP A 42 -3.62 -57.51 0.19
C TRP A 42 -2.40 -56.62 -0.17
N ASP A 43 -1.50 -56.49 0.81
CA ASP A 43 -0.12 -56.03 0.67
C ASP A 43 0.74 -57.06 -0.09
N ARG A 44 1.74 -56.60 -0.86
CA ARG A 44 3.19 -56.87 -0.65
C ARG A 44 4.05 -56.72 -1.93
N HIS A 45 5.22 -56.09 -1.71
CA HIS A 45 6.54 -56.36 -2.30
C HIS A 45 6.82 -56.05 -3.78
N ASN A 46 7.68 -55.07 -4.07
CA ASN A 46 9.15 -55.26 -4.21
C ASN A 46 9.82 -54.06 -4.93
N SER A 47 10.85 -53.50 -4.32
CA SER A 47 11.93 -52.77 -5.02
C SER A 47 12.77 -53.73 -5.87
N PRO A 48 13.52 -53.22 -6.86
CA PRO A 48 14.95 -53.01 -6.61
C PRO A 48 15.57 -51.79 -7.34
N ASP A 49 16.50 -51.08 -6.66
CA ASP A 49 17.61 -50.34 -7.30
C ASP A 49 18.60 -51.34 -7.97
N PRO A 50 19.69 -50.99 -8.72
CA PRO A 50 20.39 -49.70 -8.92
C PRO A 50 20.83 -49.54 -10.45
N PRO A 51 21.91 -48.85 -10.94
CA PRO A 51 23.18 -48.45 -10.33
C PRO A 51 23.66 -46.99 -10.49
N VAL A 52 24.53 -46.66 -9.54
CA VAL A 52 25.52 -45.58 -9.50
C VAL A 52 26.53 -45.69 -10.65
N CYS A 53 26.89 -44.56 -11.26
CA CYS A 53 28.20 -44.36 -11.91
C CYS A 53 28.74 -42.99 -11.54
N LEU A 54 29.76 -42.98 -10.66
CA LEU A 54 30.68 -41.88 -10.46
C LEU A 54 31.51 -41.69 -11.73
N ASN A 55 31.67 -40.45 -12.18
CA ASN A 55 32.92 -40.04 -12.81
C ASN A 55 33.35 -38.66 -12.35
N ARG A 56 34.64 -38.62 -12.03
CA ARG A 56 35.43 -37.58 -11.38
C ARG A 56 36.42 -37.07 -12.43
N LEU A 57 36.51 -35.76 -12.62
CA LEU A 57 37.63 -35.01 -13.24
C LEU A 57 37.31 -33.52 -13.03
N GLU A 58 37.84 -32.91 -11.96
CA GLU A 58 39.05 -32.08 -11.95
C GLU A 58 38.98 -30.81 -12.82
N SER A 59 38.87 -29.65 -12.16
CA SER A 59 39.62 -28.45 -12.54
C SER A 59 39.69 -27.48 -11.35
N ARG A 60 40.88 -27.39 -10.75
CA ARG A 60 41.30 -26.37 -9.78
C ARG A 60 41.80 -25.13 -10.52
N ALA A 61 41.37 -23.94 -10.10
CA ALA A 61 42.12 -22.69 -10.27
C ALA A 61 41.80 -21.78 -9.06
N CYS A 62 42.65 -21.77 -8.03
CA CYS A 62 43.71 -20.78 -7.77
C CYS A 62 43.22 -19.34 -7.54
N PHE A 63 42.99 -18.97 -6.27
CA PHE A 63 43.10 -17.59 -5.80
C PHE A 63 44.29 -17.48 -4.83
N LYS A 64 45.30 -16.71 -5.25
CA LYS A 64 46.55 -16.44 -4.52
C LYS A 64 46.30 -15.47 -3.36
N ARG A 65 46.85 -15.79 -2.17
CA ARG A 65 47.05 -14.85 -1.06
C ARG A 65 48.42 -14.15 -1.22
N PRO A 66 48.55 -12.84 -0.94
CA PRO A 66 49.84 -12.16 -1.03
C PRO A 66 50.71 -12.44 0.21
N LYS A 67 51.98 -12.78 -0.04
CA LYS A 67 53.05 -12.93 0.97
C LYS A 67 53.72 -11.58 1.22
N TRP A 68 53.91 -11.24 2.48
CA TRP A 68 54.78 -10.14 2.93
C TRP A 68 56.21 -10.65 3.12
N PRO A 69 57.26 -9.93 2.69
CA PRO A 69 58.64 -10.37 2.90
C PRO A 69 59.16 -9.94 4.27
N THR A 70 59.67 -10.93 5.00
CA THR A 70 60.46 -10.78 6.22
C THR A 70 61.89 -10.37 5.86
N CYS A 71 62.35 -9.23 6.38
CA CYS A 71 63.75 -8.85 6.42
C CYS A 71 64.12 -8.47 7.85
N PHE A 72 64.58 -9.45 8.63
CA PHE A 72 65.25 -9.22 9.92
C PHE A 72 66.74 -8.94 9.65
N ARG A 73 67.19 -7.71 9.93
CA ARG A 73 68.61 -7.40 10.11
C ARG A 73 68.86 -7.03 11.57
N ARG A 74 69.80 -7.77 12.18
CA ARG A 74 70.29 -7.62 13.57
C ARG A 74 70.81 -6.21 13.83
N LEU A 75 70.38 -5.62 14.95
CA LEU A 75 71.09 -4.52 15.62
C LEU A 75 71.34 -4.92 17.08
N LYS A 76 72.59 -4.72 17.53
CA LYS A 76 73.08 -4.97 18.89
C LYS A 76 72.51 -3.92 19.87
N PRO A 77 72.39 -4.24 21.18
CA PRO A 77 71.78 -3.33 22.15
C PRO A 77 72.80 -2.28 22.61
N LEU A 78 72.39 -1.02 22.60
CA LEU A 78 73.03 0.03 23.40
C LEU A 78 72.20 0.22 24.67
N ILE A 79 72.92 0.18 25.78
CA ILE A 79 72.46 0.21 27.15
C ILE A 79 72.00 1.63 27.50
N GLY A 80 70.86 1.73 28.20
CA GLY A 80 70.48 2.88 29.01
C GLY A 80 69.47 3.84 28.38
N CYS A 81 68.18 3.55 28.54
CA CYS A 81 67.13 4.57 28.72
C CYS A 81 65.79 3.92 29.14
N ASN A 82 65.12 4.57 30.07
CA ASN A 82 63.92 4.14 30.80
C ASN A 82 62.71 3.89 29.84
N PRO A 83 62.00 2.75 29.89
CA PRO A 83 61.00 2.37 28.87
C PRO A 83 59.65 3.12 28.96
N LEU A 84 59.49 4.03 29.93
CA LEU A 84 58.22 4.74 30.17
C LEU A 84 58.03 6.01 29.32
N VAL A 85 59.09 6.57 28.76
CA VAL A 85 59.02 7.84 28.01
C VAL A 85 58.58 7.66 26.54
N PRO A 86 59.04 6.64 25.77
CA PRO A 86 58.61 6.52 24.37
C PRO A 86 57.18 5.98 24.23
N LEU A 87 56.66 5.22 25.21
CA LEU A 87 55.28 4.72 25.18
C LEU A 87 54.24 5.84 25.40
N LEU A 88 54.56 6.85 26.22
CA LEU A 88 53.71 8.03 26.43
C LEU A 88 53.74 8.99 25.24
N CYS A 89 54.89 9.14 24.56
CA CYS A 89 54.96 9.93 23.33
C CYS A 89 54.27 9.26 22.13
N CYS A 90 54.33 7.93 21.99
CA CYS A 90 53.59 7.21 20.94
C CYS A 90 52.08 7.17 21.21
N ALA A 91 51.64 7.03 22.46
CA ALA A 91 50.22 7.10 22.81
C ALA A 91 49.65 8.53 22.66
N GLY A 92 50.44 9.56 22.98
CA GLY A 92 50.07 10.97 22.77
C GLY A 92 49.97 11.36 21.28
N LEU A 93 50.85 10.83 20.41
CA LEU A 93 50.77 11.10 18.97
C LEU A 93 49.65 10.32 18.27
N LEU A 94 49.27 9.14 18.77
CA LEU A 94 48.14 8.36 18.24
C LEU A 94 46.77 8.91 18.66
N LEU A 95 46.68 9.65 19.77
CA LEU A 95 45.43 10.33 20.18
C LEU A 95 45.20 11.69 19.49
N CYS A 96 46.23 12.30 18.88
CA CYS A 96 46.09 13.61 18.22
C CYS A 96 45.78 13.55 16.71
N LEU A 97 45.67 12.35 16.10
CA LEU A 97 45.39 12.18 14.67
C LEU A 97 44.08 11.46 14.35
N ALA A 98 43.29 11.09 15.34
CA ALA A 98 41.90 10.66 15.11
C ALA A 98 41.00 11.90 14.96
N ALA A 99 41.24 12.71 13.93
CA ALA A 99 40.19 13.59 13.45
C ALA A 99 39.02 12.67 13.04
N PRO A 100 37.78 12.88 13.53
CA PRO A 100 36.64 12.14 13.03
C PRO A 100 36.57 12.41 11.53
N VAL A 101 36.90 11.40 10.72
CA VAL A 101 36.65 11.43 9.29
C VAL A 101 35.13 11.32 9.15
N TYR A 102 34.44 12.46 9.22
CA TYR A 102 33.07 12.54 8.78
C TYR A 102 33.08 12.20 7.29
N GLY A 103 32.47 11.09 6.91
CA GLY A 103 32.23 10.81 5.51
C GLY A 103 31.48 12.01 4.92
N THR A 104 32.07 12.69 3.94
CA THR A 104 31.37 13.74 3.21
C THR A 104 30.15 13.09 2.56
N PRO A 105 28.94 13.66 2.73
CA PRO A 105 27.77 13.15 2.04
C PRO A 105 28.08 13.03 0.55
N SER A 106 27.75 11.88 -0.06
CA SER A 106 27.91 11.72 -1.52
C SER A 106 27.13 12.82 -2.26
N ASP A 107 27.79 13.45 -3.23
CA ASP A 107 27.20 14.38 -4.21
C ASP A 107 26.72 13.66 -5.48
N ASP A 108 26.70 12.32 -5.46
CA ASP A 108 26.17 11.51 -6.54
C ASP A 108 24.69 11.88 -6.82
N PRO A 109 24.34 12.28 -8.06
CA PRO A 109 22.98 12.69 -8.42
C PRO A 109 21.91 11.65 -8.09
N GLU A 110 22.22 10.35 -8.19
CA GLU A 110 21.31 9.25 -7.88
C GLU A 110 21.07 9.18 -6.36
N VAL A 111 22.15 9.31 -5.56
CA VAL A 111 22.06 9.35 -4.09
C VAL A 111 21.33 10.60 -3.59
N LEU A 112 21.56 11.75 -4.22
CA LEU A 112 20.86 13.00 -3.91
C LEU A 112 19.38 12.92 -4.27
N ALA A 113 19.03 12.30 -5.40
CA ALA A 113 17.64 12.04 -5.78
C ALA A 113 16.90 11.14 -4.76
N HIS A 114 17.61 10.21 -4.11
CA HIS A 114 17.04 9.34 -3.07
C HIS A 114 16.91 9.99 -1.69
N ARG A 115 17.65 11.07 -1.39
CA ARG A 115 17.61 11.77 -0.08
C ARG A 115 16.42 12.71 0.11
N GLY A 116 15.63 12.94 -0.94
CA GLY A 116 14.51 13.89 -0.93
C GLY A 116 14.97 15.36 -0.98
N LYS A 117 14.02 16.29 -1.11
CA LYS A 117 14.30 17.73 -1.14
C LYS A 117 14.85 18.20 0.21
N PRO A 118 15.95 18.97 0.26
CA PRO A 118 16.41 19.61 1.50
C PRO A 118 15.33 20.51 2.11
N ILE A 119 15.17 20.45 3.43
CA ILE A 119 14.16 21.24 4.17
C ILE A 119 14.55 22.72 4.27
N ALA A 120 15.85 23.02 4.34
CA ALA A 120 16.34 24.39 4.45
C ALA A 120 16.31 25.10 3.09
N GLY A 121 16.02 26.40 3.11
CA GLY A 121 16.09 27.27 1.94
C GLY A 121 17.51 27.42 1.38
N GLU A 122 17.60 27.89 0.15
CA GLU A 122 18.84 28.07 -0.58
C GLU A 122 19.47 29.46 -0.41
N GLY A 123 18.75 30.40 0.22
CA GLY A 123 19.20 31.77 0.42
C GLY A 123 20.49 31.86 1.24
N THR A 124 21.30 32.86 0.90
CA THR A 124 22.62 33.12 1.50
C THR A 124 22.63 34.32 2.45
N GLU A 125 21.49 34.99 2.61
CA GLU A 125 21.30 36.07 3.59
C GLU A 125 20.52 35.54 4.79
N MET A 126 20.77 36.11 5.98
CA MET A 126 20.06 35.69 7.19
C MET A 126 18.55 35.91 7.03
N PRO A 127 17.70 34.87 7.16
CA PRO A 127 16.28 35.03 6.93
C PRO A 127 15.64 35.92 8.01
N VAL A 128 14.61 36.66 7.64
CA VAL A 128 13.75 37.41 8.55
C VAL A 128 12.42 36.66 8.65
N LEU A 129 12.01 36.33 9.87
CA LEU A 129 10.79 35.58 10.14
C LEU A 129 9.82 36.45 10.94
N THR A 130 8.60 36.59 10.42
CA THR A 130 7.49 37.26 11.09
C THR A 130 6.40 36.24 11.40
N LEU A 131 5.94 36.21 12.66
CA LEU A 131 4.83 35.36 13.10
C LEU A 131 3.61 36.24 13.39
N ALA A 132 2.58 36.13 12.55
CA ALA A 132 1.34 36.91 12.67
C ALA A 132 0.27 36.20 13.51
N ARG A 133 0.25 34.86 13.49
CA ARG A 133 -0.63 34.02 14.30
C ARG A 133 0.19 32.97 15.06
N PRO A 134 -0.12 32.70 16.35
CA PRO A 134 -1.20 33.32 17.13
C PRO A 134 -0.88 34.78 17.55
N GLU A 135 -1.92 35.61 17.67
CA GLU A 135 -1.81 37.01 18.12
C GLU A 135 -1.56 37.14 19.64
N GLY A 136 -1.63 36.04 20.37
CA GLY A 136 -1.61 36.04 21.84
C GLY A 136 -3.02 35.96 22.45
N GLY A 137 -3.10 36.20 23.75
CA GLY A 137 -4.37 36.23 24.48
C GLY A 137 -4.95 34.83 24.72
N TRP A 138 -6.27 34.70 24.57
CA TRP A 138 -6.99 33.45 24.79
C TRP A 138 -7.90 33.07 23.61
N THR A 139 -8.22 31.79 23.50
CA THR A 139 -9.13 31.24 22.49
C THR A 139 -9.99 30.12 23.06
N THR A 140 -11.19 29.93 22.53
CA THR A 140 -12.04 28.74 22.77
C THR A 140 -12.04 27.79 21.56
N SER A 141 -11.28 28.13 20.52
CA SER A 141 -11.10 27.27 19.35
C SER A 141 -10.30 26.03 19.72
N MET A 142 -10.72 24.86 19.24
CA MET A 142 -9.96 23.62 19.35
C MET A 142 -8.73 23.59 18.44
N GLN A 143 -8.53 24.61 17.61
CA GLN A 143 -7.36 24.74 16.75
C GLN A 143 -6.71 26.12 16.89
N VAL A 144 -5.38 26.15 16.91
CA VAL A 144 -4.55 27.35 16.83
C VAL A 144 -4.02 27.50 15.41
N GLU A 145 -4.22 28.67 14.82
CA GLU A 145 -3.58 29.01 13.55
C GLU A 145 -2.14 29.46 13.79
N VAL A 146 -1.22 28.92 12.99
CA VAL A 146 0.18 29.33 12.92
C VAL A 146 0.39 29.92 11.53
N ALA A 147 0.61 31.23 11.48
CA ALA A 147 0.70 31.95 10.21
C ALA A 147 1.73 33.08 10.27
N GLY A 148 2.42 33.32 9.16
CA GLY A 148 3.50 34.29 9.10
C GLY A 148 4.19 34.34 7.74
N SER A 149 5.39 34.91 7.71
CA SER A 149 6.23 35.02 6.52
C SER A 149 7.70 34.86 6.86
N CYS A 150 8.44 34.14 6.01
CA CYS A 150 9.89 34.16 5.94
C CYS A 150 10.37 34.96 4.72
N SER A 151 11.44 35.74 4.88
CA SER A 151 12.02 36.54 3.79
C SER A 151 12.72 35.70 2.71
N ASP A 152 13.10 34.46 3.03
CA ASP A 152 13.63 33.51 2.04
C ASP A 152 12.45 32.72 1.43
N PRO A 153 12.06 32.99 0.17
CA PRO A 153 10.94 32.32 -0.47
C PRO A 153 11.24 30.85 -0.82
N THR A 154 12.51 30.43 -0.75
CA THR A 154 12.91 29.05 -1.05
C THR A 154 12.84 28.13 0.17
N ALA A 155 12.66 28.69 1.37
CA ALA A 155 12.53 27.93 2.62
C ALA A 155 11.16 27.24 2.70
N ASP A 156 11.07 26.06 2.08
CA ASP A 156 9.87 25.23 2.07
C ASP A 156 10.22 23.76 2.37
N PRO A 157 9.79 23.21 3.52
CA PRO A 157 8.82 23.77 4.48
C PRO A 157 9.43 24.63 5.59
N ILE A 158 8.57 25.35 6.32
CA ILE A 158 8.89 25.98 7.61
C ILE A 158 8.62 25.00 8.74
N ALA A 159 9.53 24.94 9.72
CA ALA A 159 9.35 24.10 10.90
C ALA A 159 8.58 24.86 11.99
N ALA A 160 7.55 24.25 12.56
CA ALA A 160 6.81 24.77 13.70
C ALA A 160 6.83 23.75 14.84
N ASN A 161 7.19 24.19 16.05
CA ASN A 161 7.10 23.38 17.27
C ASN A 161 5.96 23.92 18.13
N ILE A 162 4.96 23.09 18.40
CA ILE A 162 3.82 23.44 19.24
C ILE A 162 3.83 22.47 20.43
N ASN A 163 4.06 23.01 21.63
CA ASN A 163 4.12 22.23 22.88
C ASN A 163 5.03 20.98 22.79
N GLY A 164 6.16 21.08 22.10
CA GLY A 164 7.14 20.00 21.95
C GLY A 164 6.92 19.09 20.74
N VAL A 165 5.80 19.20 20.03
CA VAL A 165 5.54 18.45 18.79
C VAL A 165 6.02 19.28 17.60
N ARG A 166 6.86 18.67 16.75
CA ARG A 166 7.37 19.33 15.54
C ARG A 166 6.45 19.04 14.36
N TYR A 167 6.12 20.09 13.63
CA TYR A 167 5.31 20.11 12.43
C TYR A 167 6.09 20.80 11.31
N TYR A 168 5.67 20.54 10.08
CA TYR A 168 6.17 21.21 8.89
C TYR A 168 5.00 21.88 8.15
N ILE A 169 5.17 23.15 7.79
CA ILE A 169 4.16 23.96 7.10
C ILE A 169 4.73 24.35 5.75
N ARG A 170 3.99 24.05 4.68
CA ARG A 170 4.40 24.48 3.33
C ARG A 170 4.36 25.99 3.22
N THR A 171 5.28 26.54 2.44
CA THR A 171 5.26 27.96 2.12
C THR A 171 4.83 28.21 0.68
N LYS A 172 4.26 29.39 0.47
CA LYS A 172 3.99 29.96 -0.85
C LYS A 172 4.52 31.37 -0.87
N ASP A 173 5.54 31.61 -1.68
CA ASP A 173 6.25 32.90 -1.77
C ASP A 173 6.70 33.40 -0.38
N GLY A 174 7.27 32.50 0.42
CA GLY A 174 7.72 32.77 1.80
C GLY A 174 6.61 32.90 2.84
N ARG A 175 5.32 32.91 2.45
CA ARG A 175 4.18 32.95 3.39
C ARG A 175 3.75 31.56 3.80
N PHE A 176 3.32 31.40 5.05
CA PHE A 176 2.78 30.15 5.57
C PHE A 176 1.54 30.43 6.44
N SER A 177 0.57 29.52 6.41
CA SER A 177 -0.54 29.46 7.36
C SER A 177 -1.05 28.04 7.47
N ARG A 178 -1.22 27.55 8.70
CA ARG A 178 -1.87 26.27 8.98
C ARG A 178 -2.48 26.24 10.37
N LYS A 179 -3.62 25.56 10.50
CA LYS A 179 -4.28 25.33 11.80
C LYS A 179 -3.87 23.97 12.38
N PHE A 180 -3.61 23.94 13.68
CA PHE A 180 -3.22 22.76 14.43
C PHE A 180 -4.09 22.58 15.66
N PRO A 181 -4.37 21.34 16.11
CA PRO A 181 -5.11 21.11 17.35
C PRO A 181 -4.46 21.78 18.56
N ALA A 182 -5.26 22.57 19.27
CA ALA A 182 -4.86 23.22 20.51
C ALA A 182 -4.84 22.20 21.67
N ALA A 183 -3.94 22.39 22.62
CA ALA A 183 -3.99 21.77 23.94
C ALA A 183 -4.78 22.67 24.90
N ARG A 184 -5.43 22.10 25.92
CA ARG A 184 -5.98 22.93 27.01
C ARG A 184 -4.86 23.73 27.68
N GLY A 185 -5.12 25.00 27.94
CA GLY A 185 -4.20 25.91 28.61
C GLY A 185 -3.20 26.56 27.65
N ARG A 186 -1.98 26.82 28.13
CA ARG A 186 -0.97 27.54 27.34
C ARG A 186 -0.42 26.72 26.18
N ASN A 187 -0.62 27.22 24.97
CA ASN A 187 0.00 26.69 23.75
C ASN A 187 1.17 27.59 23.35
N THR A 188 2.39 27.05 23.34
CA THR A 188 3.60 27.76 22.91
C THR A 188 3.98 27.31 21.51
N VAL A 189 4.01 28.25 20.57
CA VAL A 189 4.35 28.05 19.17
C VAL A 189 5.71 28.67 18.90
N ILE A 190 6.68 27.85 18.46
CA ILE A 190 8.00 28.28 18.03
C ILE A 190 8.12 27.96 16.54
N VAL A 191 8.39 28.96 15.70
CA VAL A 191 8.57 28.78 14.26
C VAL A 191 10.02 29.04 13.89
N GLU A 192 10.58 28.20 13.03
CA GLU A 192 11.96 28.28 12.55
C GLU A 192 11.99 28.36 11.02
N CYS A 193 12.65 29.39 10.48
CA CYS A 193 12.99 29.48 9.05
C CYS A 193 14.50 29.31 8.89
N ALA A 194 14.94 28.32 8.13
CA ALA A 194 16.34 27.97 7.94
C ALA A 194 16.76 28.12 6.48
N ASN A 195 17.95 28.65 6.24
CA ASN A 195 18.63 28.63 4.93
C ASN A 195 20.14 28.46 5.10
N LYS A 196 20.94 28.68 4.04
CA LYS A 196 22.40 28.52 4.09
C LYS A 196 23.10 29.51 5.01
N ALA A 197 22.52 30.68 5.27
CA ALA A 197 23.10 31.69 6.17
C ALA A 197 22.80 31.44 7.65
N GLY A 198 21.68 30.78 7.97
CA GLY A 198 21.34 30.46 9.36
C GLY A 198 19.86 30.16 9.59
N VAL A 199 19.44 30.22 10.85
CA VAL A 199 18.07 29.92 11.29
C VAL A 199 17.47 31.12 12.04
N ALA A 200 16.40 31.68 11.49
CA ALA A 200 15.57 32.67 12.17
C ALA A 200 14.48 31.99 12.99
N ARG A 201 14.14 32.56 14.15
CA ARG A 201 13.15 32.01 15.07
C ARG A 201 12.15 33.06 15.51
N ALA A 202 10.89 32.68 15.61
CA ALA A 202 9.83 33.48 16.19
C ALA A 202 9.03 32.64 17.19
N THR A 203 8.49 33.26 18.23
CA THR A 203 7.71 32.58 19.27
C THR A 203 6.47 33.37 19.60
N ALA A 204 5.35 32.68 19.74
CA ALA A 204 4.10 33.24 20.23
C ALA A 204 3.39 32.21 21.11
N SER A 205 2.50 32.68 21.98
CA SER A 205 1.74 31.80 22.85
C SER A 205 0.29 32.24 22.97
N VAL A 206 -0.63 31.29 23.05
CA VAL A 206 -2.06 31.54 23.25
C VAL A 206 -2.63 30.60 24.31
N GLU A 207 -3.51 31.11 25.16
CA GLU A 207 -4.21 30.31 26.17
C GLU A 207 -5.50 29.72 25.57
N ALA A 208 -5.61 28.40 25.49
CA ALA A 208 -6.82 27.75 24.96
C ALA A 208 -7.73 27.26 26.10
N MET A 209 -8.91 27.87 26.19
CA MET A 209 -9.98 27.52 27.13
C MET A 209 -10.86 26.42 26.52
N ILE A 210 -10.27 25.25 26.31
CA ILE A 210 -10.94 24.07 25.77
C ILE A 210 -10.90 22.91 26.78
N ASN A 211 -11.73 21.90 26.53
CA ASN A 211 -11.63 20.65 27.29
C ASN A 211 -10.27 19.98 27.03
N PRO A 212 -9.70 19.28 28.03
CA PRO A 212 -8.52 18.45 27.81
C PRO A 212 -8.74 17.44 26.69
N ILE A 213 -7.65 17.02 26.05
CA ILE A 213 -7.68 15.98 25.02
C ILE A 213 -6.99 14.73 25.60
N PRO A 214 -7.76 13.71 26.03
CA PRO A 214 -7.18 12.53 26.68
C PRO A 214 -6.29 11.66 25.79
N LEU A 215 -6.52 11.65 24.48
CA LEU A 215 -5.66 10.95 23.53
C LEU A 215 -5.45 11.80 22.28
N LYS A 216 -4.20 12.10 21.95
CA LYS A 216 -3.80 12.72 20.70
C LYS A 216 -2.60 11.97 20.10
N VAL A 217 -2.69 11.67 18.82
CA VAL A 217 -1.67 10.97 18.05
C VAL A 217 -1.34 11.83 16.84
N VAL A 218 -0.07 12.14 16.65
CA VAL A 218 0.43 12.96 15.54
C VAL A 218 1.48 12.17 14.79
N LEU A 219 1.25 11.92 13.50
CA LEU A 219 2.22 11.31 12.62
C LEU A 219 2.81 12.37 11.68
N THR A 220 4.13 12.49 11.66
CA THR A 220 4.89 13.34 10.74
C THR A 220 6.01 12.56 10.06
N SER A 221 6.48 13.06 8.93
CA SER A 221 7.63 12.54 8.17
C SER A 221 8.66 13.64 8.01
N ASP A 222 9.93 13.25 7.90
CA ASP A 222 11.05 14.17 7.69
C ASP A 222 11.43 14.33 6.21
N THR A 223 10.76 13.62 5.32
CA THR A 223 11.09 13.58 3.90
C THR A 223 9.94 14.20 3.09
N ASP A 224 10.30 15.01 2.09
CA ASP A 224 9.34 15.54 1.12
C ASP A 224 8.84 14.40 0.19
N SER A 225 7.64 14.54 -0.34
CA SER A 225 7.10 13.71 -1.42
C SER A 225 6.93 12.23 -1.06
N VAL A 226 6.72 11.92 0.21
CA VAL A 226 6.31 10.60 0.69
C VAL A 226 4.86 10.61 1.17
N TYR A 227 4.16 9.50 1.02
CA TYR A 227 2.87 9.28 1.66
C TYR A 227 3.11 8.43 2.91
N THR A 228 2.81 9.02 4.06
CA THR A 228 2.77 8.31 5.34
C THR A 228 1.42 8.50 5.97
N ASP A 229 0.58 7.48 5.86
CA ASP A 229 -0.80 7.55 6.33
C ASP A 229 -0.91 7.04 7.76
N LEU A 230 -1.63 7.80 8.60
CA LEU A 230 -1.96 7.39 9.96
C LEU A 230 -3.19 6.48 9.94
N HIS A 231 -3.05 5.28 10.50
CA HIS A 231 -4.11 4.30 10.64
C HIS A 231 -4.35 4.03 12.13
N VAL A 232 -5.57 4.27 12.59
CA VAL A 232 -5.96 4.06 14.00
C VAL A 232 -7.03 2.98 14.05
N TYR A 233 -6.78 1.93 14.83
CA TYR A 233 -7.79 0.93 15.15
C TYR A 233 -8.27 1.14 16.57
N GLU A 234 -9.56 1.43 16.72
CA GLU A 234 -10.21 1.68 18.01
C GLU A 234 -10.52 0.37 18.75
N PRO A 235 -10.85 0.40 20.05
CA PRO A 235 -11.13 -0.79 20.85
C PRO A 235 -12.24 -1.70 20.30
N ASP A 236 -13.21 -1.12 19.60
CA ASP A 236 -14.31 -1.83 18.94
C ASP A 236 -13.93 -2.41 17.57
N LYS A 237 -12.64 -2.32 17.20
CA LYS A 237 -12.05 -2.69 15.90
C LYS A 237 -12.39 -1.74 14.75
N THR A 238 -13.01 -0.59 15.01
CA THR A 238 -13.19 0.44 13.99
C THR A 238 -11.84 0.91 13.47
N HIS A 239 -11.65 0.89 12.15
CA HIS A 239 -10.49 1.45 11.48
C HIS A 239 -10.76 2.88 11.04
N VAL A 240 -10.03 3.84 11.60
CA VAL A 240 -10.09 5.27 11.29
C VAL A 240 -8.79 5.69 10.60
N TYR A 241 -8.91 6.23 9.39
CA TYR A 241 -7.77 6.67 8.58
C TYR A 241 -8.23 7.72 7.55
N TRP A 242 -7.32 8.21 6.71
CA TRP A 242 -7.59 9.33 5.80
C TRP A 242 -8.82 9.14 4.89
N ALA A 243 -9.13 7.89 4.45
CA ALA A 243 -10.27 7.64 3.58
C ALA A 243 -11.57 7.34 4.33
N LYS A 244 -11.47 7.07 5.64
CA LYS A 244 -12.60 6.82 6.55
C LYS A 244 -12.30 7.48 7.89
N THR A 245 -12.60 8.76 7.97
CA THR A 245 -12.34 9.58 9.16
C THR A 245 -13.40 9.44 10.23
N ASP A 246 -14.51 8.74 9.94
CA ASP A 246 -15.62 8.53 10.85
C ASP A 246 -15.21 7.59 11.99
N SER A 247 -15.22 8.12 13.21
CA SER A 247 -15.08 7.36 14.46
C SER A 247 -16.43 7.27 15.17
N PRO A 248 -17.07 6.09 15.24
CA PRO A 248 -18.30 5.88 16.00
C PRO A 248 -18.13 6.15 17.51
N SER A 249 -16.90 6.02 18.02
CA SER A 249 -16.58 6.30 19.42
C SER A 249 -16.36 7.79 19.71
N GLY A 250 -16.28 8.64 18.68
CA GLY A 250 -16.20 10.10 18.81
C GLY A 250 -14.79 10.68 18.67
N GLY A 251 -13.85 9.92 18.11
CA GLY A 251 -12.55 10.40 17.67
C GLY A 251 -12.63 11.39 16.51
N LEU A 252 -11.65 12.28 16.44
CA LEU A 252 -11.52 13.32 15.41
C LEU A 252 -10.23 13.08 14.63
N PHE A 253 -10.37 12.81 13.33
CA PHE A 253 -9.23 12.65 12.43
C PHE A 253 -9.03 13.93 11.59
N PHE A 254 -7.87 14.57 11.73
CA PHE A 254 -7.47 15.73 10.95
C PHE A 254 -6.62 15.27 9.77
N LEU A 255 -7.14 15.51 8.58
CA LEU A 255 -6.44 15.25 7.32
C LEU A 255 -5.26 16.20 7.13
N ASN A 256 -4.29 15.77 6.31
CA ASN A 256 -3.14 16.59 5.92
C ASN A 256 -3.53 17.67 4.88
N GLN A 257 -4.55 18.47 5.18
CA GLN A 257 -5.05 19.47 4.24
C GLN A 257 -4.20 20.75 4.27
N GLN A 258 -3.66 21.13 3.11
CA GLN A 258 -3.04 22.43 2.85
C GLN A 258 -3.57 22.92 1.49
N ASP A 259 -4.08 24.15 1.43
CA ASP A 259 -4.65 24.76 0.21
C ASP A 259 -5.79 23.98 -0.47
N GLY A 260 -6.56 23.21 0.30
CA GLY A 260 -7.76 22.52 -0.18
C GLY A 260 -7.54 21.06 -0.58
N SER A 261 -6.31 20.61 -0.84
CA SER A 261 -5.98 19.20 -1.05
C SER A 261 -5.56 18.53 0.26
N PHE A 262 -6.08 17.32 0.53
CA PHE A 262 -5.73 16.50 1.69
C PHE A 262 -4.77 15.35 1.37
N ASP A 263 -4.61 15.03 0.07
CA ASP A 263 -3.78 13.94 -0.44
C ASP A 263 -2.46 14.52 -1.01
N LEU A 264 -1.71 15.17 -0.11
CA LEU A 264 -0.44 15.81 -0.45
C LEU A 264 0.71 14.98 0.12
N ALA A 265 1.56 14.48 -0.78
CA ALA A 265 2.82 13.87 -0.40
C ALA A 265 3.72 14.89 0.35
N GLY A 266 4.42 14.40 1.37
CA GLY A 266 5.37 15.19 2.16
C GLY A 266 5.34 14.86 3.63
N PHE A 267 5.39 15.91 4.45
CA PHE A 267 5.78 15.79 5.85
C PHE A 267 4.63 15.46 6.83
N GLY A 268 3.40 15.29 6.35
CA GLY A 268 2.20 15.32 7.18
C GLY A 268 1.89 16.73 7.75
N PRO A 269 1.35 16.87 8.98
CA PRO A 269 0.88 15.81 9.86
C PRO A 269 -0.45 15.19 9.46
N TYR A 270 -0.62 13.93 9.85
CA TYR A 270 -1.92 13.32 10.10
C TYR A 270 -2.14 13.26 11.62
N ILE A 271 -3.32 13.67 12.07
CA ILE A 271 -3.59 13.78 13.51
C ILE A 271 -4.89 13.07 13.84
N TYR A 272 -4.87 12.26 14.89
CA TYR A 272 -6.07 11.71 15.50
C TYR A 272 -6.16 12.22 16.94
N ALA A 273 -7.27 12.83 17.30
CA ALA A 273 -7.54 13.30 18.66
C ALA A 273 -8.86 12.73 19.16
N HIS A 274 -8.89 12.19 20.36
CA HIS A 274 -10.08 11.62 20.96
C HIS A 274 -10.41 12.34 22.28
N PRO A 275 -11.51 13.10 22.35
CA PRO A 275 -11.87 13.88 23.55
C PRO A 275 -12.43 13.03 24.70
N ALA A 276 -12.89 11.81 24.41
CA ALA A 276 -13.44 10.86 25.39
C ALA A 276 -13.22 9.41 24.93
N PRO A 277 -11.95 8.93 24.89
CA PRO A 277 -11.64 7.62 24.33
C PRO A 277 -12.27 6.48 25.16
N PRO A 278 -12.94 5.50 24.54
CA PRO A 278 -13.43 4.33 25.25
C PRO A 278 -12.27 3.52 25.84
N ALA A 279 -12.55 2.81 26.94
CA ALA A 279 -11.60 1.89 27.51
C ALA A 279 -11.32 0.73 26.54
N GLY A 280 -10.04 0.35 26.43
CA GLY A 280 -9.57 -0.74 25.60
C GLY A 280 -8.26 -0.39 24.89
N VAL A 281 -7.94 -1.16 23.85
CA VAL A 281 -6.68 -1.06 23.10
C VAL A 281 -6.92 -0.30 21.81
N PHE A 282 -6.20 0.81 21.63
CA PHE A 282 -6.01 1.45 20.35
C PHE A 282 -4.73 0.92 19.71
N ARG A 283 -4.79 0.45 18.46
CA ARG A 283 -3.60 0.12 17.67
C ARG A 283 -3.30 1.25 16.70
N ILE A 284 -2.07 1.74 16.71
CA ILE A 284 -1.62 2.83 15.86
C ILE A 284 -0.63 2.29 14.83
N ASP A 285 -1.03 2.34 13.57
CA ASP A 285 -0.26 1.88 12.44
C ASP A 285 0.13 3.06 11.53
N VAL A 286 1.21 2.88 10.77
CA VAL A 286 1.59 3.73 9.64
C VAL A 286 1.62 2.89 8.37
N ASN A 287 1.02 3.41 7.29
CA ASN A 287 1.21 2.89 5.94
C ASN A 287 2.16 3.82 5.18
N TYR A 288 3.16 3.26 4.50
CA TYR A 288 4.15 4.01 3.72
C TYR A 288 4.04 3.70 2.24
N TRP A 289 3.88 4.76 1.44
CA TRP A 289 4.00 4.71 -0.02
C TRP A 289 4.97 5.79 -0.51
N PRO A 290 6.01 5.45 -1.29
CA PRO A 290 6.93 6.43 -1.84
C PRO A 290 6.25 7.27 -2.94
N GLY A 291 6.46 8.58 -2.95
CA GLY A 291 6.19 9.41 -4.12
C GLY A 291 7.48 9.58 -4.94
N GLY A 292 7.51 9.00 -6.14
CA GLY A 292 8.67 9.12 -7.03
C GLY A 292 9.89 8.29 -6.58
N ALA A 293 11.11 8.87 -6.71
CA ALA A 293 12.39 8.18 -6.50
C ALA A 293 12.82 8.05 -5.02
N VAL A 294 12.00 8.52 -4.07
CA VAL A 294 12.33 8.55 -2.64
C VAL A 294 12.06 7.19 -2.01
N GLN A 295 13.07 6.54 -1.44
CA GLN A 295 12.91 5.18 -0.88
C GLN A 295 12.79 5.14 0.64
N HIS A 296 13.34 6.10 1.38
CA HIS A 296 13.35 6.07 2.84
C HIS A 296 12.77 7.35 3.44
N THR A 297 12.02 7.21 4.53
CA THR A 297 11.57 8.34 5.37
C THR A 297 11.64 7.94 6.83
N LEU A 298 11.84 8.91 7.73
CA LEU A 298 11.69 8.70 9.16
C LEU A 298 10.30 9.14 9.60
N ALA A 299 9.44 8.17 9.89
CA ALA A 299 8.17 8.45 10.53
C ALA A 299 8.38 8.80 12.00
N ASN A 300 7.80 9.92 12.42
CA ASN A 300 7.78 10.40 13.79
C ASN A 300 6.33 10.38 14.29
N LEU A 301 6.05 9.47 15.23
CA LEU A 301 4.76 9.36 15.89
C LEU A 301 4.87 9.96 17.30
N ASP A 302 4.17 11.06 17.54
CA ASP A 302 3.99 11.66 18.86
C ASP A 302 2.64 11.21 19.44
N ILE A 303 2.68 10.45 20.53
CA ILE A 303 1.50 10.00 21.29
C ILE A 303 1.45 10.83 22.57
N ILE A 304 0.34 11.53 22.76
CA ILE A 304 0.11 12.42 23.89
C ILE A 304 -1.18 11.97 24.56
N THR A 305 -1.11 11.68 25.86
CA THR A 305 -2.28 11.34 26.66
C THR A 305 -2.50 12.39 27.73
N ASP A 306 -3.77 12.61 28.08
CA ASP A 306 -4.18 13.59 29.11
C ASP A 306 -3.62 15.00 28.87
N GLU A 307 -3.62 15.47 27.62
CA GLU A 307 -3.02 16.75 27.27
C GLU A 307 -3.69 17.93 27.98
N GLY A 308 -2.90 18.75 28.67
CA GLY A 308 -3.36 19.86 29.49
C GLY A 308 -3.83 19.46 30.89
N LEU A 309 -3.54 18.24 31.34
CA LEU A 309 -3.77 17.76 32.71
C LEU A 309 -2.45 17.43 33.43
N PRO A 310 -2.42 17.41 34.77
CA PRO A 310 -1.23 16.99 35.52
C PRO A 310 -0.77 15.55 35.23
N SER A 311 -1.65 14.69 34.71
CA SER A 311 -1.33 13.32 34.28
C SER A 311 -0.83 13.24 32.83
N GLU A 312 -0.58 14.37 32.17
CA GLU A 312 -0.11 14.40 30.79
C GLU A 312 1.14 13.52 30.59
N SER A 313 1.11 12.69 29.56
CA SER A 313 2.23 11.86 29.16
C SER A 313 2.48 11.98 27.66
N ARG A 314 3.75 12.03 27.27
CA ARG A 314 4.18 12.15 25.87
C ARG A 314 5.20 11.06 25.56
N LYS A 315 4.96 10.30 24.49
CA LYS A 315 5.92 9.32 23.95
C LYS A 315 6.12 9.61 22.47
N ARG A 316 7.38 9.74 22.05
CA ARG A 316 7.78 9.85 20.65
C ARG A 316 8.36 8.53 20.16
N VAL A 317 7.81 8.00 19.08
CA VAL A 317 8.31 6.82 18.38
C VAL A 317 8.88 7.25 17.03
N ARG A 318 10.14 6.92 16.79
CA ARG A 318 10.80 7.16 15.50
C ARG A 318 11.03 5.83 14.80
N THR A 319 10.52 5.72 13.60
CA THR A 319 10.55 4.47 12.85
C THR A 319 10.98 4.73 11.42
N PRO A 320 12.13 4.17 10.97
CA PRO A 320 12.51 4.25 9.57
C PRO A 320 11.53 3.42 8.74
N LEU A 321 11.01 4.02 7.68
CA LEU A 321 10.16 3.39 6.68
C LEU A 321 10.93 3.38 5.35
N ALA A 322 11.00 2.21 4.72
CA ALA A 322 11.87 1.95 3.58
C ALA A 322 11.26 1.07 2.49
N ARG A 323 10.18 0.33 2.79
CA ARG A 323 9.59 -0.60 1.83
C ARG A 323 8.28 -0.05 1.28
N PRO A 324 8.15 0.11 -0.05
CA PRO A 324 6.90 0.59 -0.64
C PRO A 324 5.72 -0.31 -0.28
N GLY A 325 4.64 0.29 0.22
CA GLY A 325 3.42 -0.41 0.66
C GLY A 325 3.56 -1.13 1.99
N GLU A 326 4.56 -0.80 2.81
CA GLU A 326 4.67 -1.39 4.14
C GLU A 326 3.71 -0.72 5.12
N THR A 327 2.99 -1.56 5.85
CA THR A 327 2.20 -1.16 7.00
C THR A 327 2.89 -1.67 8.27
N ARG A 328 3.13 -0.78 9.21
CA ARG A 328 3.82 -1.09 10.48
C ARG A 328 3.01 -0.60 11.67
N THR A 329 2.78 -1.48 12.63
CA THR A 329 2.29 -1.07 13.94
C THR A 329 3.38 -0.37 14.71
N LEU A 330 3.13 0.90 15.05
CA LEU A 330 4.06 1.75 15.76
C LEU A 330 3.82 1.71 17.27
N ALA A 331 2.57 1.61 17.70
CA ALA A 331 2.24 1.57 19.12
C ALA A 331 0.86 0.95 19.39
N TYR A 332 0.69 0.51 20.63
CA TYR A 332 -0.61 0.21 21.23
C TYR A 332 -0.82 1.20 22.39
N VAL A 333 -1.98 1.84 22.43
CA VAL A 333 -2.39 2.73 23.53
C VAL A 333 -3.54 2.08 24.26
N VAL A 334 -3.34 1.74 25.53
CA VAL A 334 -4.34 1.13 26.39
C VAL A 334 -4.99 2.21 27.23
N ILE A 335 -6.27 2.46 26.97
CA ILE A 335 -7.11 3.32 27.79
C ILE A 335 -7.83 2.45 28.82
N ARG A 336 -7.73 2.80 30.10
CA ARG A 336 -8.35 2.06 31.19
C ARG A 336 -9.42 2.90 31.87
N GLY A 337 -10.48 2.24 32.35
CA GLY A 337 -11.50 2.90 33.14
C GLY A 337 -11.00 3.34 34.52
N ASN A 338 -11.87 3.98 35.29
CA ASN A 338 -11.63 4.38 36.69
C ASN A 338 -10.43 5.33 36.87
N ASN A 339 -10.23 6.29 35.95
CA ASN A 339 -9.16 7.28 36.00
C ASN A 339 -7.74 6.70 36.12
N GLN A 340 -7.54 5.47 35.65
CA GLN A 340 -6.21 4.91 35.55
C GLN A 340 -5.46 5.56 34.39
N ALA A 341 -4.19 5.89 34.62
CA ALA A 341 -3.34 6.47 33.59
C ALA A 341 -3.26 5.55 32.36
N PRO A 342 -3.40 6.09 31.14
CA PRO A 342 -3.17 5.34 29.91
C PRO A 342 -1.79 4.69 29.88
N ARG A 343 -1.69 3.52 29.23
CA ARG A 343 -0.40 2.85 28.97
C ARG A 343 -0.10 2.84 27.49
N ILE A 344 1.15 3.17 27.15
CA ILE A 344 1.65 3.13 25.78
C ILE A 344 2.66 1.97 25.71
N TYR A 345 2.47 1.07 24.75
CA TYR A 345 3.40 -0.01 24.44
C TYR A 345 3.88 0.15 23.00
N VAL A 346 5.19 0.21 22.80
CA VAL A 346 5.85 0.45 21.52
C VAL A 346 6.62 -0.83 21.14
N PRO A 347 6.11 -1.65 20.20
CA PRO A 347 6.72 -2.95 19.88
C PRO A 347 8.20 -2.90 19.46
N SER A 348 8.66 -1.77 18.94
CA SER A 348 10.05 -1.58 18.50
C SER A 348 11.00 -1.10 19.60
N GLN A 349 10.48 -0.67 20.76
CA GLN A 349 11.28 -0.06 21.84
C GLN A 349 11.12 -0.78 23.17
N ASP A 350 9.92 -1.28 23.47
CA ASP A 350 9.59 -1.90 24.74
C ASP A 350 9.72 -3.43 24.60
N PRO A 351 10.28 -4.13 25.62
CA PRO A 351 10.42 -5.58 25.56
C PRO A 351 9.06 -6.27 25.63
N GLU A 352 8.95 -7.46 25.04
CA GLU A 352 7.68 -8.21 24.99
C GLU A 352 7.13 -8.54 26.38
N SER A 353 7.99 -8.66 27.40
CA SER A 353 7.61 -8.84 28.81
C SER A 353 6.80 -7.68 29.39
N ASP A 354 6.97 -6.48 28.83
CA ASP A 354 6.30 -5.26 29.29
C ASP A 354 4.96 -5.04 28.58
N MET A 355 4.59 -5.94 27.65
CA MET A 355 3.34 -5.87 26.92
C MET A 355 2.15 -5.93 27.89
N PRO A 356 1.26 -4.92 27.89
CA PRO A 356 0.08 -4.93 28.76
C PRO A 356 -0.82 -6.14 28.49
N PRO A 357 -1.45 -6.74 29.52
CA PRO A 357 -2.32 -7.90 29.35
C PRO A 357 -3.48 -7.63 28.38
N GLU A 358 -3.95 -6.38 28.29
CA GLU A 358 -4.98 -5.96 27.33
C GLU A 358 -4.50 -6.09 25.88
N VAL A 359 -3.22 -5.78 25.62
CA VAL A 359 -2.62 -5.91 24.28
C VAL A 359 -2.40 -7.39 23.94
N VAL A 360 -1.97 -8.20 24.92
CA VAL A 360 -1.86 -9.66 24.74
C VAL A 360 -3.22 -10.26 24.36
N GLU A 361 -4.28 -9.89 25.08
CA GLU A 361 -5.64 -10.36 24.80
C GLU A 361 -6.15 -9.83 23.45
N TYR A 362 -5.87 -8.57 23.12
CA TYR A 362 -6.22 -7.97 21.82
C TYR A 362 -5.59 -8.75 20.66
N LYS A 363 -4.29 -9.06 20.76
CA LYS A 363 -3.58 -9.90 19.78
C LYS A 363 -4.15 -11.31 19.70
N ARG A 364 -4.43 -11.93 20.85
CA ARG A 364 -5.00 -13.28 20.93
C ARG A 364 -6.37 -13.38 20.25
N ARG A 365 -7.19 -12.31 20.34
CA ARG A 365 -8.51 -12.22 19.68
C ARG A 365 -8.46 -11.95 18.18
N GLY A 366 -7.26 -11.80 17.62
CA GLY A 366 -7.05 -11.45 16.23
C GLY A 366 -7.15 -9.96 16.00
N GLU A 367 -6.05 -9.39 15.54
CA GLU A 367 -5.98 -7.98 15.18
C GLU A 367 -6.59 -7.76 13.80
N PRO A 368 -7.41 -6.73 13.60
CA PRO A 368 -7.92 -6.37 12.27
C PRO A 368 -6.72 -6.10 11.34
N ARG A 369 -6.74 -6.62 10.12
CA ARG A 369 -5.72 -6.29 9.12
C ARG A 369 -6.27 -5.24 8.18
N GLU A 370 -5.40 -4.38 7.64
CA GLU A 370 -5.75 -3.40 6.60
C GLU A 370 -6.42 -4.07 5.39
N GLU A 371 -6.17 -5.36 5.20
CA GLU A 371 -6.86 -6.18 4.22
C GLU A 371 -8.39 -6.10 4.36
N ASP A 372 -8.97 -5.87 5.53
CA ASP A 372 -10.43 -5.99 5.76
C ASP A 372 -11.29 -4.78 5.31
N GLU A 373 -10.71 -3.68 4.80
CA GLU A 373 -11.51 -2.50 4.43
C GLU A 373 -11.22 -1.85 3.07
N TYR A 374 -10.73 -2.63 2.11
CA TYR A 374 -10.93 -2.32 0.69
C TYR A 374 -12.21 -3.01 0.23
N ALA A 375 -13.15 -2.30 -0.39
CA ALA A 375 -14.39 -2.92 -0.86
C ALA A 375 -14.11 -4.13 -1.77
N TYR A 376 -14.38 -5.31 -1.22
CA TYR A 376 -14.26 -6.57 -1.93
C TYR A 376 -15.53 -6.80 -2.75
N LEU A 377 -15.38 -7.44 -3.90
CA LEU A 377 -16.42 -8.35 -4.36
C LEU A 377 -16.66 -9.33 -3.21
N ALA A 378 -17.91 -9.60 -2.82
CA ALA A 378 -18.17 -10.63 -1.81
C ALA A 378 -17.36 -11.90 -2.13
N PRO A 379 -16.79 -12.66 -1.17
CA PRO A 379 -15.87 -13.76 -1.48
C PRO A 379 -16.42 -14.78 -2.50
N SER A 380 -17.75 -14.96 -2.56
CA SER A 380 -18.43 -15.74 -3.60
C SER A 380 -18.37 -15.10 -4.98
N ASP A 381 -18.56 -13.79 -5.08
CA ASP A 381 -18.48 -13.01 -6.31
C ASP A 381 -17.03 -12.89 -6.81
N GLU A 382 -16.05 -12.76 -5.91
CA GLU A 382 -14.63 -12.78 -6.28
C GLU A 382 -14.26 -14.12 -6.93
N ARG A 383 -14.65 -15.24 -6.31
CA ARG A 383 -14.49 -16.58 -6.89
C ARG A 383 -15.19 -16.70 -8.24
N ALA A 384 -16.43 -16.20 -8.34
CA ALA A 384 -17.21 -16.21 -9.58
C ALA A 384 -16.53 -15.44 -10.73
N VAL A 385 -15.94 -14.27 -10.43
CA VAL A 385 -15.17 -13.50 -11.42
C VAL A 385 -13.91 -14.25 -11.83
N ARG A 386 -13.10 -14.71 -10.86
CA ARG A 386 -11.85 -15.44 -11.14
C ARG A 386 -12.12 -16.65 -12.03
N GLU A 387 -13.15 -17.44 -11.70
CA GLU A 387 -13.57 -18.60 -12.48
C GLU A 387 -14.08 -18.22 -13.88
N SER A 388 -14.85 -17.15 -14.00
CA SER A 388 -15.33 -16.68 -15.31
C SER A 388 -14.18 -16.16 -16.18
N VAL A 389 -13.24 -15.42 -15.60
CA VAL A 389 -12.04 -14.89 -16.30
C VAL A 389 -11.22 -16.04 -16.89
N THR A 390 -10.89 -17.06 -16.10
CA THR A 390 -10.08 -18.18 -16.60
C THR A 390 -10.81 -18.99 -17.66
N ARG A 391 -12.11 -19.25 -17.49
CA ARG A 391 -12.96 -19.94 -18.48
C ARG A 391 -13.05 -19.16 -19.80
N LEU A 392 -13.22 -17.85 -19.73
CA LEU A 392 -13.28 -16.98 -20.90
C LEU A 392 -11.93 -16.91 -21.62
N ALA A 393 -10.82 -16.81 -20.88
CA ALA A 393 -9.48 -16.80 -21.46
C ALA A 393 -9.16 -18.11 -22.18
N LEU A 394 -9.42 -19.26 -21.53
CA LEU A 394 -9.28 -20.58 -22.15
C LEU A 394 -10.20 -20.75 -23.37
N PHE A 395 -11.40 -20.20 -23.32
CA PHE A 395 -12.32 -20.22 -24.46
C PHE A 395 -11.78 -19.42 -25.65
N GLN A 396 -11.17 -18.26 -25.42
CA GLN A 396 -10.56 -17.46 -26.50
C GLN A 396 -9.41 -18.18 -27.21
N ALA A 397 -8.69 -19.08 -26.53
CA ALA A 397 -7.68 -19.94 -27.16
C ALA A 397 -8.27 -20.93 -28.17
N ARG A 398 -9.53 -21.35 -28.00
CA ARG A 398 -10.20 -22.28 -28.91
C ARG A 398 -10.92 -21.55 -30.04
N LYS A 399 -11.58 -20.45 -29.73
CA LYS A 399 -12.37 -19.67 -30.68
C LYS A 399 -12.48 -18.23 -30.23
N LEU A 400 -11.87 -17.33 -31.02
CA LEU A 400 -11.97 -15.89 -30.79
C LEU A 400 -13.42 -15.42 -30.92
N SER A 401 -13.88 -14.65 -29.93
CA SER A 401 -15.20 -14.04 -29.96
C SER A 401 -15.24 -12.91 -30.98
N ARG A 402 -16.35 -12.81 -31.73
CA ARG A 402 -16.61 -11.71 -32.67
C ARG A 402 -16.68 -10.33 -31.99
N ARG A 403 -16.86 -10.28 -30.67
CA ARG A 403 -16.84 -9.02 -29.90
C ARG A 403 -15.45 -8.59 -29.46
N TRP A 404 -14.45 -9.47 -29.53
CA TRP A 404 -13.08 -9.05 -29.35
C TRP A 404 -12.61 -8.35 -30.62
N GLU A 405 -12.71 -7.01 -30.58
CA GLU A 405 -12.32 -6.12 -31.67
C GLU A 405 -10.92 -6.46 -32.14
N GLU A 406 -10.75 -6.61 -33.45
CA GLU A 406 -9.48 -7.04 -34.07
C GLU A 406 -8.31 -6.15 -33.66
N ARG A 407 -8.54 -4.84 -33.54
CA ARG A 407 -7.52 -3.86 -33.13
C ARG A 407 -7.10 -3.96 -31.66
N GLN A 408 -7.86 -4.69 -30.84
CA GLN A 408 -7.57 -4.91 -29.43
C GLN A 408 -7.13 -6.35 -29.16
N ARG A 409 -6.85 -7.16 -30.19
CA ARG A 409 -6.34 -8.54 -30.03
C ARG A 409 -4.85 -8.51 -29.75
N ASP A 410 -4.54 -8.13 -28.52
CA ASP A 410 -3.20 -8.05 -27.95
C ASP A 410 -3.20 -8.68 -26.53
N CYS A 411 -2.04 -8.71 -25.86
CA CYS A 411 -1.92 -9.30 -24.52
C CYS A 411 -2.84 -8.64 -23.49
N SER A 412 -2.87 -7.31 -23.43
CA SER A 412 -3.79 -6.54 -22.58
C SER A 412 -5.25 -6.67 -23.02
N GLY A 413 -5.48 -6.89 -24.31
CA GLY A 413 -6.75 -7.17 -24.95
C GLY A 413 -7.46 -8.39 -24.40
N LEU A 414 -6.71 -9.49 -24.25
CA LEU A 414 -7.23 -10.73 -23.68
C LEU A 414 -7.69 -10.51 -22.24
N VAL A 415 -6.86 -9.84 -21.43
CA VAL A 415 -7.17 -9.48 -20.04
C VAL A 415 -8.42 -8.60 -19.99
N ARG A 416 -8.44 -7.53 -20.79
CA ARG A 416 -9.59 -6.62 -20.88
C ARG A 416 -10.87 -7.35 -21.23
N PHE A 417 -10.82 -8.22 -22.23
CA PHE A 417 -11.96 -9.02 -22.68
C PHE A 417 -12.44 -9.95 -21.56
N ALA A 418 -11.56 -10.78 -21.00
CA ALA A 418 -11.93 -11.78 -20.00
C ALA A 418 -12.59 -11.14 -18.77
N TYR A 419 -12.00 -10.09 -18.21
CA TYR A 419 -12.54 -9.39 -17.05
C TYR A 419 -13.85 -8.65 -17.34
N ARG A 420 -13.92 -7.92 -18.48
CA ARG A 420 -15.14 -7.20 -18.87
C ARG A 420 -16.32 -8.15 -19.06
N GLU A 421 -16.06 -9.30 -19.67
CA GLU A 421 -17.09 -10.29 -19.95
C GLU A 421 -17.50 -11.09 -18.71
N ALA A 422 -16.59 -11.27 -17.73
CA ALA A 422 -16.84 -11.95 -16.46
C ALA A 422 -17.78 -11.19 -15.51
N ILE A 423 -17.75 -9.86 -15.53
CA ILE A 423 -18.55 -9.01 -14.62
C ILE A 423 -19.98 -8.82 -15.14
N GLU A 424 -20.18 -8.90 -16.45
CA GLU A 424 -21.46 -8.62 -17.09
C GLU A 424 -22.40 -9.84 -17.04
N VAL A 425 -23.60 -9.67 -16.47
CA VAL A 425 -24.62 -10.73 -16.44
C VAL A 425 -25.32 -10.81 -17.80
N ARG A 426 -25.33 -12.00 -18.40
CA ARG A 426 -25.92 -12.22 -19.73
C ARG A 426 -26.90 -13.37 -19.74
N SER A 427 -28.03 -13.13 -20.40
CA SER A 427 -28.97 -14.19 -20.75
C SER A 427 -28.33 -15.20 -21.72
N PRO A 428 -28.79 -16.46 -21.77
CA PRO A 428 -28.33 -17.45 -22.73
C PRO A 428 -28.42 -16.96 -24.20
N LYS A 429 -29.47 -16.20 -24.52
CA LYS A 429 -29.65 -15.59 -25.85
C LYS A 429 -28.59 -14.53 -26.15
N GLN A 430 -28.15 -13.77 -25.15
CA GLN A 430 -27.04 -12.83 -25.30
C GLN A 430 -25.73 -13.61 -25.47
N GLN A 431 -25.43 -14.59 -24.62
CA GLN A 431 -24.23 -15.42 -24.71
C GLN A 431 -24.08 -16.10 -26.07
N GLN A 432 -25.16 -16.67 -26.61
CA GLN A 432 -25.19 -17.28 -27.95
C GLN A 432 -24.84 -16.27 -29.06
N LYS A 433 -25.36 -15.03 -28.98
CA LYS A 433 -24.99 -13.94 -29.90
C LYS A 433 -23.52 -13.52 -29.76
N LEU A 434 -22.89 -13.77 -28.60
CA LEU A 434 -21.46 -13.49 -28.37
C LEU A 434 -20.54 -14.61 -28.85
N GLY A 435 -21.10 -15.70 -29.38
CA GLY A 435 -20.36 -16.91 -29.74
C GLY A 435 -19.85 -17.69 -28.53
N ILE A 436 -20.32 -17.35 -27.31
CA ILE A 436 -20.04 -18.13 -26.10
C ILE A 436 -21.01 -19.32 -26.11
N PRO A 437 -20.51 -20.56 -26.10
CA PRO A 437 -21.38 -21.73 -26.12
C PRO A 437 -22.15 -21.81 -24.80
N ALA A 438 -23.42 -22.21 -24.86
CA ALA A 438 -24.27 -22.32 -23.65
C ALA A 438 -23.73 -23.35 -22.64
N THR A 439 -22.84 -24.24 -23.08
CA THR A 439 -22.11 -25.21 -22.25
C THR A 439 -21.01 -24.57 -21.41
N LEU A 440 -20.51 -23.37 -21.77
CA LEU A 440 -19.56 -22.63 -20.96
C LEU A 440 -20.30 -21.89 -19.86
N HIS A 441 -20.42 -22.52 -18.70
CA HIS A 441 -21.02 -21.89 -17.53
C HIS A 441 -20.13 -20.74 -17.03
N LEU A 442 -20.71 -19.55 -16.86
CA LEU A 442 -20.05 -18.39 -16.27
C LEU A 442 -20.83 -18.00 -15.02
N PRO A 443 -20.28 -18.22 -13.80
CA PRO A 443 -20.94 -17.85 -12.57
C PRO A 443 -21.30 -16.36 -12.54
N PRO A 444 -22.55 -15.99 -12.22
CA PRO A 444 -22.96 -14.58 -12.24
C PRO A 444 -22.42 -13.82 -11.03
N VAL A 445 -22.09 -12.55 -11.24
CA VAL A 445 -21.73 -11.60 -10.17
C VAL A 445 -22.99 -10.93 -9.61
N SER A 446 -23.07 -10.79 -8.28
CA SER A 446 -24.22 -10.17 -7.62
C SER A 446 -24.49 -8.73 -8.11
N PRO A 447 -25.76 -8.27 -8.08
CA PRO A 447 -26.09 -6.88 -8.41
C PRO A 447 -25.36 -5.83 -7.55
N LEU A 448 -25.01 -6.16 -6.30
CA LEU A 448 -24.30 -5.25 -5.39
C LEU A 448 -22.86 -5.06 -5.86
N SER A 449 -22.14 -6.15 -6.11
CA SER A 449 -20.77 -6.13 -6.62
C SER A 449 -20.65 -5.43 -7.97
N ARG A 450 -21.67 -5.55 -8.83
CA ARG A 450 -21.71 -4.82 -10.11
C ARG A 450 -21.85 -3.30 -9.97
N ARG A 451 -22.42 -2.80 -8.87
CA ARG A 451 -22.51 -1.36 -8.59
C ARG A 451 -21.16 -0.74 -8.19
N LEU A 452 -20.15 -1.55 -7.90
CA LEU A 452 -18.79 -1.06 -7.65
C LEU A 452 -18.17 -0.44 -8.91
N PHE A 453 -18.60 -0.86 -10.10
CA PHE A 453 -18.10 -0.33 -11.36
C PHE A 453 -18.92 0.89 -11.81
N PRO A 454 -18.28 1.96 -12.32
CA PRO A 454 -18.97 3.21 -12.65
C PRO A 454 -20.09 3.04 -13.68
N ARG A 455 -19.76 2.41 -14.83
CA ARG A 455 -20.69 2.09 -15.91
C ARG A 455 -20.03 1.13 -16.89
N TYR A 456 -20.71 0.09 -17.34
CA TYR A 456 -20.22 -0.73 -18.46
C TYR A 456 -20.20 0.07 -19.78
N PRO A 457 -19.16 -0.03 -20.65
CA PRO A 457 -17.92 -0.81 -20.52
C PRO A 457 -16.74 -0.06 -19.85
N PHE A 458 -16.98 1.08 -19.21
CA PHE A 458 -16.02 1.97 -18.53
C PHE A 458 -15.63 1.41 -17.16
N ILE A 459 -14.94 0.27 -17.17
CA ILE A 459 -14.55 -0.46 -15.96
C ILE A 459 -13.05 -0.32 -15.62
N TRP A 460 -12.26 0.31 -16.50
CA TRP A 460 -10.82 0.44 -16.33
C TRP A 460 -10.48 1.82 -15.80
N GLN A 461 -9.78 1.91 -14.68
CA GLN A 461 -9.19 3.18 -14.26
C GLN A 461 -8.01 3.51 -15.19
N THR A 462 -7.99 4.75 -15.68
CA THR A 462 -7.05 5.25 -16.70
C THR A 462 -6.29 6.50 -16.23
N GLY A 463 -6.32 6.75 -14.92
CA GLY A 463 -5.75 7.92 -14.29
C GLY A 463 -6.75 8.59 -13.35
N TYR A 464 -6.52 9.88 -13.11
CA TYR A 464 -7.34 10.71 -12.24
C TYR A 464 -7.84 11.94 -13.00
N GLU A 465 -9.02 12.41 -12.65
CA GLU A 465 -9.54 13.72 -13.06
C GLU A 465 -8.83 14.83 -12.27
N SER A 466 -9.00 16.09 -12.71
CA SER A 466 -8.41 17.26 -12.04
C SER A 466 -8.91 17.48 -10.60
N ASP A 467 -10.06 16.90 -10.25
CA ASP A 467 -10.63 16.91 -8.90
C ASP A 467 -10.18 15.71 -8.03
N GLY A 468 -9.20 14.93 -8.52
CA GLY A 468 -8.64 13.77 -7.83
C GLY A 468 -9.49 12.51 -7.88
N LYS A 469 -10.65 12.52 -8.56
CA LYS A 469 -11.46 11.29 -8.72
C LYS A 469 -10.83 10.35 -9.74
N PRO A 470 -10.94 9.02 -9.55
CA PRO A 470 -10.47 8.07 -10.56
C PRO A 470 -11.25 8.24 -11.87
N ARG A 471 -10.51 8.44 -12.97
CA ARG A 471 -11.06 8.51 -14.32
C ARG A 471 -11.17 7.11 -14.90
N PHE A 472 -12.38 6.73 -15.29
CA PHE A 472 -12.63 5.41 -15.88
C PHE A 472 -12.85 5.48 -17.38
N GLY A 473 -12.16 4.59 -18.10
CA GLY A 473 -12.21 4.45 -19.55
C GLY A 473 -12.70 3.07 -19.99
N PRO A 474 -13.15 2.95 -21.25
CA PRO A 474 -13.52 1.66 -21.83
C PRO A 474 -12.28 0.85 -22.26
N PHE A 475 -11.08 1.44 -22.26
CA PHE A 475 -9.83 0.87 -22.73
C PHE A 475 -8.70 1.21 -21.76
N ALA A 476 -7.73 0.30 -21.61
CA ALA A 476 -6.52 0.48 -20.81
C ALA A 476 -5.44 -0.47 -21.32
N ASP A 477 -4.31 0.04 -21.83
CA ASP A 477 -3.17 -0.79 -22.27
C ASP A 477 -2.50 -1.55 -21.11
N ALA A 478 -1.49 -2.38 -21.42
CA ALA A 478 -0.85 -3.23 -20.44
C ALA A 478 -0.24 -2.42 -19.27
N GLU A 479 0.38 -1.27 -19.57
CA GLU A 479 0.93 -0.37 -18.55
C GLU A 479 -0.17 0.22 -17.67
N THR A 480 -1.24 0.73 -18.26
CA THR A 480 -2.40 1.29 -17.55
C THR A 480 -3.09 0.24 -16.67
N LEU A 481 -3.18 -1.01 -17.14
CA LEU A 481 -3.72 -2.12 -16.34
C LEU A 481 -2.85 -2.38 -15.11
N VAL A 482 -1.54 -2.51 -15.29
CA VAL A 482 -0.58 -2.77 -14.20
C VAL A 482 -0.48 -1.57 -13.24
N GLY A 483 -0.62 -0.34 -13.73
CA GLY A 483 -0.48 0.88 -12.93
C GLY A 483 -1.72 1.23 -12.10
N PHE A 484 -2.93 0.97 -12.62
CA PHE A 484 -4.17 1.42 -11.97
C PHE A 484 -5.17 0.33 -11.61
N ASN A 485 -5.09 -0.84 -12.24
CA ASN A 485 -6.15 -1.86 -12.17
C ASN A 485 -5.69 -3.15 -11.51
N PHE A 486 -4.38 -3.43 -11.47
CA PHE A 486 -3.81 -4.60 -10.84
C PHE A 486 -2.73 -4.18 -9.84
N ARG A 487 -2.59 -4.93 -8.76
CA ARG A 487 -1.55 -4.71 -7.75
C ARG A 487 -0.64 -5.91 -7.66
N LYS A 488 0.63 -5.67 -7.36
CA LYS A 488 1.62 -6.74 -7.17
C LYS A 488 1.25 -7.56 -5.94
N LYS A 489 1.01 -8.86 -6.13
CA LYS A 489 0.71 -9.84 -5.09
C LYS A 489 1.99 -10.42 -4.49
N ALA A 490 2.91 -10.86 -5.34
CA ALA A 490 4.22 -11.38 -4.93
C ALA A 490 5.23 -11.35 -6.07
N ARG A 491 6.50 -11.58 -5.73
CA ARG A 491 7.56 -11.83 -6.72
C ARG A 491 7.61 -13.28 -7.19
N SER A 492 7.26 -14.25 -6.32
CA SER A 492 7.27 -15.68 -6.64
C SER A 492 5.98 -16.11 -7.32
N LEU A 493 6.11 -17.06 -8.27
CA LEU A 493 5.00 -17.75 -8.90
C LEU A 493 4.15 -18.56 -7.91
N ASP A 494 4.72 -19.01 -6.79
CA ASP A 494 4.00 -19.83 -5.79
C ASP A 494 2.79 -19.12 -5.18
N ALA A 495 2.75 -17.79 -5.27
CA ALA A 495 1.63 -16.99 -4.81
C ALA A 495 0.47 -16.89 -5.83
N ALA A 496 0.64 -17.40 -7.06
CA ALA A 496 -0.34 -17.26 -8.11
C ALA A 496 -1.60 -18.08 -7.85
N SER A 497 -2.76 -17.47 -8.08
CA SER A 497 -4.07 -18.12 -8.04
C SER A 497 -4.80 -17.86 -9.34
N SER A 498 -5.80 -18.69 -9.65
CA SER A 498 -6.60 -18.53 -10.87
C SER A 498 -7.11 -17.09 -11.07
N GLY A 499 -6.85 -16.55 -12.27
CA GLY A 499 -7.19 -15.17 -12.64
C GLY A 499 -6.10 -14.14 -12.35
N ASP A 500 -5.08 -14.44 -11.56
CA ASP A 500 -3.95 -13.53 -11.37
C ASP A 500 -3.14 -13.36 -12.67
N LEU A 501 -2.45 -12.23 -12.81
CA LEU A 501 -1.59 -11.93 -13.94
C LEU A 501 -0.13 -12.25 -13.61
N LEU A 502 0.56 -12.88 -14.56
CA LEU A 502 2.01 -12.94 -14.61
C LEU A 502 2.47 -11.77 -15.48
N VAL A 503 3.20 -10.82 -14.88
CA VAL A 503 3.58 -9.57 -15.55
C VAL A 503 5.06 -9.61 -15.91
N PHE A 504 5.35 -9.39 -17.19
CA PHE A 504 6.71 -9.26 -17.70
C PHE A 504 6.95 -7.85 -18.24
N ARG A 505 8.19 -7.36 -18.14
CA ARG A 505 8.63 -6.09 -18.72
C ARG A 505 9.91 -6.24 -19.51
N LYS A 506 9.91 -5.75 -20.75
CA LYS A 506 11.07 -5.64 -21.62
C LYS A 506 11.50 -4.18 -21.71
N SER A 507 12.56 -3.82 -21.01
CA SER A 507 13.03 -2.43 -20.87
C SER A 507 13.56 -1.76 -22.15
N PHE A 508 13.64 -2.47 -23.28
CA PHE A 508 14.18 -1.98 -24.55
C PHE A 508 13.16 -2.02 -25.70
N GLU A 509 11.88 -2.34 -25.43
CA GLU A 509 10.79 -2.23 -26.39
C GLU A 509 9.93 -1.01 -26.01
N ASP A 510 10.01 0.07 -26.79
CA ASP A 510 9.42 1.37 -26.45
C ASP A 510 7.89 1.44 -26.69
N ASP A 511 7.30 0.52 -27.45
CA ASP A 511 5.90 0.60 -27.88
C ASP A 511 4.92 -0.18 -26.98
N GLN A 512 5.31 -1.37 -26.49
CA GLN A 512 4.55 -2.16 -25.52
C GLN A 512 5.49 -2.84 -24.52
N PRO A 513 6.02 -2.10 -23.52
CA PRO A 513 7.05 -2.61 -22.64
C PRO A 513 6.56 -3.75 -21.73
N TYR A 514 5.25 -3.97 -21.60
CA TYR A 514 4.65 -4.97 -20.72
C TYR A 514 3.98 -6.11 -21.49
N HIS A 515 4.18 -7.33 -21.02
CA HIS A 515 3.46 -8.52 -21.48
C HIS A 515 2.73 -9.20 -20.33
N LEU A 516 1.48 -9.59 -20.57
CA LEU A 516 0.57 -10.09 -19.55
C LEU A 516 0.13 -11.52 -19.87
N MET A 517 0.24 -12.42 -18.90
CA MET A 517 -0.32 -13.77 -18.99
C MET A 517 -1.32 -13.99 -17.84
N ILE A 518 -2.44 -14.65 -18.11
CA ILE A 518 -3.42 -15.03 -17.08
C ILE A 518 -3.03 -16.41 -16.54
N PHE A 519 -2.86 -16.52 -15.23
CA PHE A 519 -2.61 -17.77 -14.55
C PHE A 519 -3.93 -18.53 -14.32
N VAL A 520 -3.91 -19.84 -14.61
CA VAL A 520 -5.05 -20.74 -14.40
C VAL A 520 -4.57 -21.95 -13.62
N GLU A 521 -5.16 -22.18 -12.45
CA GLU A 521 -4.95 -23.44 -11.75
C GLU A 521 -5.73 -24.53 -12.50
N ASP A 522 -5.01 -25.53 -12.97
CA ASP A 522 -5.58 -26.71 -13.62
C ASP A 522 -4.83 -27.92 -13.10
N ARG A 523 -5.54 -29.05 -12.95
CA ARG A 523 -4.94 -30.28 -12.39
C ARG A 523 -4.82 -31.30 -13.53
N PRO A 524 -3.63 -31.91 -13.73
CA PRO A 524 -2.50 -31.95 -12.80
C PRO A 524 -1.52 -30.76 -12.89
N GLU A 525 -1.56 -29.94 -13.93
CA GLU A 525 -0.59 -28.87 -14.16
C GLU A 525 -1.24 -27.51 -14.41
N ASN A 526 -0.76 -26.48 -13.71
CA ASN A 526 -1.20 -25.10 -13.91
C ASN A 526 -0.86 -24.58 -15.31
N LEU A 527 -1.64 -23.62 -15.80
CA LEU A 527 -1.52 -23.07 -17.15
C LEU A 527 -1.26 -21.56 -17.12
N ALA A 528 -0.55 -21.07 -18.14
CA ALA A 528 -0.51 -19.67 -18.52
C ALA A 528 -1.29 -19.48 -19.82
N VAL A 529 -2.23 -18.54 -19.83
CA VAL A 529 -3.03 -18.18 -21.00
C VAL A 529 -2.73 -16.75 -21.39
N TYR A 530 -2.26 -16.52 -22.61
CA TYR A 530 -1.83 -15.20 -23.06
C TYR A 530 -2.02 -15.02 -24.56
N HIS A 531 -2.08 -13.77 -25.03
CA HIS A 531 -1.99 -13.46 -26.45
C HIS A 531 -0.52 -13.27 -26.82
N ASN A 532 -0.06 -13.87 -27.93
CA ASN A 532 1.36 -13.86 -28.31
C ASN A 532 1.91 -12.49 -28.77
N GLY A 533 1.07 -11.46 -28.85
CA GLY A 533 1.46 -10.08 -29.21
C GLY A 533 1.54 -9.83 -30.73
N GLU A 534 1.45 -10.87 -31.54
CA GLU A 534 1.47 -10.78 -33.01
C GLU A 534 0.18 -10.15 -33.56
N ARG A 535 0.23 -9.70 -34.83
CA ARG A 535 -0.94 -9.17 -35.57
C ARG A 535 -1.23 -10.03 -36.80
N GLY A 536 -2.46 -9.97 -37.30
CA GLY A 536 -2.86 -10.69 -38.51
C GLY A 536 -3.07 -12.19 -38.28
N GLU A 537 -2.66 -13.02 -39.23
CA GLU A 537 -2.90 -14.48 -39.20
C GLU A 537 -2.11 -15.20 -38.09
N GLU A 538 -0.98 -14.63 -37.67
CA GLU A 538 -0.12 -15.17 -36.61
C GLU A 538 -0.62 -14.80 -35.19
N ALA A 539 -1.60 -13.90 -35.09
CA ALA A 539 -2.20 -13.46 -33.83
C ALA A 539 -3.03 -14.58 -33.19
N GLN A 540 -2.59 -15.06 -32.03
CA GLN A 540 -3.25 -16.17 -31.35
C GLN A 540 -3.17 -16.07 -29.83
N VAL A 541 -4.21 -16.59 -29.17
CA VAL A 541 -4.16 -16.87 -27.75
C VAL A 541 -3.54 -18.24 -27.53
N ARG A 542 -2.44 -18.28 -26.78
CA ARG A 542 -1.71 -19.49 -26.42
C ARG A 542 -2.12 -19.96 -25.02
N VAL A 543 -2.13 -21.28 -24.86
CA VAL A 543 -2.27 -21.95 -23.56
C VAL A 543 -1.02 -22.81 -23.39
N VAL A 544 -0.25 -22.53 -22.35
CA VAL A 544 1.03 -23.18 -22.09
C VAL A 544 1.01 -23.75 -20.68
N ARG A 545 1.49 -25.00 -20.51
CA ARG A 545 1.68 -25.56 -19.17
C ARG A 545 2.79 -24.81 -18.46
N MET A 546 2.63 -24.57 -17.17
CA MET A 546 3.62 -23.84 -16.39
C MET A 546 4.98 -24.55 -16.39
N SER A 547 4.98 -25.89 -16.40
CA SER A 547 6.19 -26.71 -16.52
C SER A 547 6.95 -26.47 -17.83
N ASP A 548 6.23 -26.26 -18.94
CA ASP A 548 6.81 -25.95 -20.24
C ASP A 548 7.27 -24.50 -20.32
N LEU A 549 6.51 -23.57 -19.75
CA LEU A 549 6.90 -22.16 -19.66
C LEU A 549 8.20 -22.00 -18.85
N MET A 550 8.35 -22.73 -17.75
CA MET A 550 9.58 -22.77 -16.94
C MET A 550 10.79 -23.40 -17.65
N ARG A 551 10.58 -24.06 -18.78
CA ARG A 551 11.62 -24.61 -19.67
C ARG A 551 11.73 -23.82 -20.97
N SER A 552 11.16 -22.62 -21.03
CA SER A 552 11.24 -21.76 -22.22
C SER A 552 12.70 -21.57 -22.64
N PRO A 553 13.02 -21.72 -23.94
CA PRO A 553 14.36 -21.45 -24.45
C PRO A 553 14.71 -19.96 -24.39
N ASP A 554 13.69 -19.09 -24.39
CA ASP A 554 13.87 -17.66 -24.17
C ASP A 554 13.72 -17.35 -22.66
N PRO A 555 14.81 -16.94 -21.98
CA PRO A 555 14.81 -16.69 -20.55
C PRO A 555 13.96 -15.48 -20.15
N VAL A 556 13.62 -14.57 -21.08
CA VAL A 556 12.78 -13.40 -20.81
C VAL A 556 11.42 -13.82 -20.26
N TRP A 557 10.88 -14.96 -20.73
CA TRP A 557 9.54 -15.43 -20.38
C TRP A 557 9.50 -16.39 -19.20
N LEU A 558 10.62 -16.66 -18.54
CA LEU A 558 10.65 -17.53 -17.36
C LEU A 558 10.04 -16.77 -16.17
N PRO A 559 8.91 -17.22 -15.57
CA PRO A 559 8.31 -16.56 -14.41
C PRO A 559 9.05 -16.90 -13.09
N GLY A 560 10.39 -16.85 -13.12
CA GLY A 560 11.27 -17.05 -11.98
C GLY A 560 11.51 -15.74 -11.22
N ALA A 561 11.58 -15.81 -9.89
CA ALA A 561 11.79 -14.62 -9.04
C ALA A 561 13.11 -13.88 -9.36
N ASP A 562 14.10 -14.61 -9.84
CA ASP A 562 15.44 -14.21 -10.28
C ASP A 562 15.46 -13.60 -11.70
N ASN A 563 14.43 -13.81 -12.52
CA ASN A 563 14.35 -13.19 -13.85
C ASN A 563 14.00 -11.68 -13.72
N PRO A 564 14.89 -10.75 -14.12
CA PRO A 564 14.62 -9.30 -14.02
C PRO A 564 13.43 -8.85 -14.89
N HIS A 565 13.12 -9.58 -15.96
CA HIS A 565 11.99 -9.28 -16.84
C HIS A 565 10.66 -9.69 -16.23
N PHE A 566 10.61 -10.71 -15.38
CA PHE A 566 9.39 -11.08 -14.67
C PHE A 566 9.17 -10.15 -13.49
N LEU A 567 8.18 -9.26 -13.54
CA LEU A 567 7.92 -8.31 -12.46
C LEU A 567 7.28 -8.97 -11.24
N GLY A 568 6.49 -10.03 -11.46
CA GLY A 568 5.87 -10.83 -10.43
C GLY A 568 4.44 -11.25 -10.79
N VAL A 569 3.75 -11.78 -9.78
CA VAL A 569 2.32 -12.09 -9.81
C VAL A 569 1.53 -10.87 -9.38
N TYR A 570 0.48 -10.53 -10.12
CA TYR A 570 -0.38 -9.39 -9.87
C TYR A 570 -1.83 -9.85 -9.75
N GLU A 571 -2.55 -9.33 -8.77
CA GLU A 571 -3.97 -9.60 -8.60
C GLU A 571 -4.80 -8.36 -8.98
N TRP A 572 -6.05 -8.59 -9.36
CA TRP A 572 -6.94 -7.49 -9.71
C TRP A 572 -7.26 -6.62 -8.50
N ASN A 573 -7.29 -5.30 -8.68
CA ASN A 573 -7.55 -4.35 -7.61
C ASN A 573 -8.93 -4.57 -6.99
N ARG A 574 -9.01 -4.35 -5.69
CA ARG A 574 -10.27 -4.26 -4.96
C ARG A 574 -10.92 -2.91 -5.29
N ILE A 575 -12.22 -2.91 -5.58
CA ILE A 575 -12.91 -1.78 -6.23
C ILE A 575 -13.73 -1.01 -5.21
N LYS A 576 -13.46 0.29 -5.05
CA LYS A 576 -14.26 1.17 -4.20
C LYS A 576 -15.67 1.33 -4.78
N PRO A 577 -16.75 1.32 -3.96
CA PRO A 577 -18.08 1.63 -4.46
C PRO A 577 -18.07 3.05 -5.01
N GLY A 578 -18.50 3.24 -6.25
CA GLY A 578 -18.84 4.57 -6.73
C GLY A 578 -19.97 5.12 -5.86
N ASN A 579 -19.75 6.26 -5.19
CA ASN A 579 -20.81 6.98 -4.50
C ASN A 579 -21.90 7.34 -5.52
N ARG A 580 -22.96 6.51 -5.60
CA ARG A 580 -24.25 6.93 -6.14
C ARG A 580 -25.20 7.18 -4.98
N LYS A 581 -25.07 8.37 -4.40
CA LYS A 581 -26.25 9.13 -4.00
C LYS A 581 -26.61 10.03 -5.19
N THR A 582 -27.92 10.18 -5.44
CA THR A 582 -28.61 10.81 -6.60
C THR A 582 -28.81 9.83 -7.77
N SER A 583 -30.03 9.45 -8.17
CA SER A 583 -31.41 9.88 -7.88
C SER A 583 -32.35 8.68 -7.91
#